data_AF-I1CW18-F1
#
_entry.id   AF-I1CW18-F1
#
_cell.length_a   1.000
_cell.length_b   1.000
_cell.length_c   1.000
_cell.angle_alpha   90.00
_cell.angle_beta   90.00
_cell.angle_gamma   90.00
#
_symmetry.space_group_name_H-M   'P 1'
#
loop_
_entity.id
_entity.type
_entity.pdbx_description
1 polymer ?
#
loop_
_entity_poly.entity_id
_entity_poly.type
_entity_poly.pdbx_seq_one_letter_code
_entity_poly.pdbx_strand_id
1 'polypeptide(L)'
;MTKYLPYMLKKISNCKRESLRFRIHLVRTAANLFRIARISKWTINRIRKEEKNIKACDHGSRQVVVSKITNAIIRLKFRQGPLRTVSDAQLFLRFLGYNISKLSVKRHCRKLDFESGTKESKNFISCISQKKRRKWYRDKPSHTIEGWKSIIFSNEKNMNAMSADSIH
;
A
#
# COMPACT_ATOMS: atom_id res chain seq x y z
N MET A 1 -19.57 -25.40 40.99
CA MET A 1 -18.38 -25.14 40.14
C MET A 1 -18.64 -23.93 39.25
N THR A 2 -18.22 -22.75 39.69
CA THR A 2 -18.39 -21.48 38.96
C THR A 2 -17.38 -21.39 37.82
N LYS A 3 -17.88 -21.41 36.59
CA LYS A 3 -17.09 -21.28 35.36
C LYS A 3 -16.54 -19.85 35.28
N TYR A 4 -15.22 -19.69 35.43
CA TYR A 4 -14.54 -18.42 35.17
C TYR A 4 -14.56 -18.14 33.67
N LEU A 5 -15.32 -17.12 33.26
CA LEU A 5 -15.26 -16.59 31.90
C LEU A 5 -13.85 -16.02 31.63
N PRO A 6 -13.26 -16.24 30.45
CA PRO A 6 -11.96 -15.66 30.11
C PRO A 6 -12.11 -14.15 30.04
N TYR A 7 -11.59 -13.46 31.07
CA TYR A 7 -11.52 -12.01 31.12
C TYR A 7 -10.68 -11.55 29.91
N MET A 8 -11.34 -10.97 28.91
CA MET A 8 -10.68 -10.31 27.79
C MET A 8 -9.60 -9.37 28.34
N LEU A 9 -8.33 -9.68 28.08
CA LEU A 9 -7.18 -8.88 28.51
C LEU A 9 -7.19 -7.53 27.79
N LYS A 10 -7.99 -6.59 28.29
CA LYS A 10 -8.03 -5.23 27.75
C LYS A 10 -6.73 -4.51 28.10
N LYS A 11 -6.14 -3.87 27.09
CA LYS A 11 -5.01 -2.97 27.24
C LYS A 11 -5.38 -1.88 28.26
N ILE A 12 -4.49 -1.60 29.21
CA ILE A 12 -4.68 -0.52 30.19
C ILE A 12 -4.75 0.81 29.42
N SER A 13 -5.64 1.71 29.85
CA SER A 13 -5.77 3.05 29.27
C SER A 13 -4.45 3.83 29.37
N ASN A 14 -4.18 4.69 28.39
CA ASN A 14 -2.93 5.44 28.34
C ASN A 14 -2.73 6.32 29.59
N CYS A 15 -3.79 6.96 30.10
CA CYS A 15 -3.73 7.75 31.35
C CYS A 15 -3.29 6.93 32.57
N LYS A 16 -3.81 5.71 32.73
CA LYS A 16 -3.41 4.80 33.81
C LYS A 16 -1.97 4.32 33.63
N ARG A 17 -1.54 4.15 32.38
CA ARG A 17 -0.17 3.75 32.05
C ARG A 17 0.84 4.85 32.40
N GLU A 18 0.56 6.10 32.04
CA GLU A 18 1.42 7.24 32.38
C GLU A 18 1.49 7.50 33.88
N SER A 19 0.34 7.44 34.58
CA SER A 19 0.33 7.54 36.04
C SER A 19 1.15 6.42 36.70
N LEU A 20 1.12 5.21 36.14
CA LEU A 20 1.93 4.10 36.62
C LEU A 20 3.42 4.31 36.35
N ARG A 21 3.81 4.87 35.19
CA ARG A 21 5.20 5.23 34.87
C ARG A 21 5.77 6.19 35.90
N PHE A 22 5.08 7.30 36.15
CA PHE A 22 5.46 8.27 37.18
C PHE A 22 5.65 7.61 38.56
N ARG A 23 4.73 6.72 38.95
CA ARG A 23 4.78 6.02 40.24
C ARG A 23 5.83 4.93 40.33
N ILE A 24 6.24 4.32 39.21
CA ILE A 24 7.33 3.34 39.17
C ILE A 24 8.66 3.98 39.60
N HIS A 25 8.87 5.26 39.26
CA HIS A 25 10.06 6.01 39.70
C HIS A 25 10.04 6.32 41.20
N LEU A 26 8.85 6.52 41.78
CA LEU A 26 8.68 6.87 43.20
C LEU A 26 8.60 5.65 44.14
N VAL A 27 8.00 4.54 43.70
CA VAL A 27 7.68 3.38 44.56
C VAL A 27 8.43 2.13 44.13
N ARG A 28 9.33 1.63 45.00
CA ARG A 28 10.18 0.46 44.73
C ARG A 28 9.41 -0.87 44.61
N THR A 29 8.34 -1.08 45.37
CA THR A 29 7.70 -2.41 45.49
C THR A 29 6.41 -2.57 44.67
N ALA A 30 6.29 -3.65 43.89
CA ALA A 30 5.12 -3.92 43.06
C ALA A 30 3.82 -4.17 43.86
N ALA A 31 3.93 -4.62 45.12
CA ALA A 31 2.78 -4.80 46.01
C ALA A 31 2.12 -3.47 46.39
N ASN A 32 2.92 -2.43 46.62
CA ASN A 32 2.40 -1.09 46.93
C ASN A 32 1.75 -0.48 45.67
N LEU A 33 2.36 -0.64 44.51
CA LEU A 33 1.77 -0.19 43.23
C LEU A 33 0.44 -0.89 42.91
N PHE A 34 0.30 -2.18 43.24
CA PHE A 34 -0.97 -2.90 43.11
C PHE A 34 -2.05 -2.27 43.99
N ARG A 35 -1.74 -1.97 45.26
CA ARG A 35 -2.70 -1.36 46.20
C ARG A 35 -3.18 0.01 45.75
N ILE A 36 -2.28 0.85 45.24
CA ILE A 36 -2.60 2.24 44.87
C ILE A 36 -3.24 2.33 43.47
N ALA A 37 -2.76 1.56 42.49
CA ALA A 37 -3.22 1.68 41.10
C ALA A 37 -4.27 0.62 40.71
N ARG A 38 -4.52 -0.39 41.56
CA ARG A 38 -5.41 -1.54 41.30
C ARG A 38 -5.09 -2.24 39.96
N ILE A 39 -3.81 -2.29 39.60
CA ILE A 39 -3.30 -2.95 38.38
C ILE A 39 -2.55 -4.21 38.79
N SER A 40 -2.76 -5.31 38.06
CA SER A 40 -2.11 -6.59 38.35
C SER A 40 -0.58 -6.45 38.47
N LYS A 41 0.01 -7.20 39.41
CA LYS A 41 1.47 -7.24 39.62
C LYS A 41 2.22 -7.63 38.34
N TRP A 42 1.63 -8.51 37.53
CA TRP A 42 2.19 -8.94 36.25
C TRP A 42 2.30 -7.76 35.26
N THR A 43 1.24 -6.96 35.13
CA THR A 43 1.26 -5.79 34.24
C THR A 43 2.24 -4.71 34.71
N ILE A 44 2.36 -4.51 36.03
CA ILE A 44 3.36 -3.60 36.62
C ILE A 44 4.77 -4.07 36.26
N ASN A 45 5.07 -5.36 36.44
CA ASN A 45 6.38 -5.92 36.11
C ASN A 45 6.66 -5.88 34.60
N ARG A 46 5.64 -6.05 33.75
CA ARG A 46 5.78 -5.90 32.30
C ARG A 46 6.16 -4.47 31.92
N ILE A 47 5.45 -3.46 32.45
CA ILE A 47 5.75 -2.05 32.19
C ILE A 47 7.13 -1.66 32.76
N ARG A 48 7.52 -2.19 33.93
CA ARG A 48 8.88 -2.01 34.47
C ARG A 48 9.97 -2.57 33.55
N LYS A 49 9.71 -3.70 32.86
CA LYS A 49 10.64 -4.25 31.87
C LYS A 49 10.70 -3.40 30.61
N GLU A 50 9.55 -2.88 30.16
CA GLU A 50 9.46 -1.93 29.04
C GLU A 50 10.24 -0.63 29.31
N GLU A 51 10.10 -0.02 30.50
CA GLU A 51 10.86 1.18 30.93
C GLU A 51 12.38 0.94 30.98
N LYS A 52 12.79 -0.28 31.31
CA LYS A 52 14.20 -0.69 31.29
C LYS A 52 14.73 -1.01 29.89
N ASN A 53 13.96 -0.70 28.83
CA ASN A 53 14.27 -1.03 27.44
C ASN A 53 14.58 -2.53 27.22
N ILE A 54 14.08 -3.42 28.08
CA ILE A 54 14.14 -4.86 27.84
C ILE A 54 13.13 -5.11 26.73
N LYS A 55 13.64 -5.21 25.49
CA LYS A 55 12.84 -5.27 24.25
C LYS A 55 11.62 -6.17 24.48
N ALA A 56 10.44 -5.57 24.35
CA ALA A 56 9.23 -6.37 24.23
C ALA A 56 9.42 -7.26 23.00
N CYS A 57 9.22 -8.57 23.15
CA CYS A 57 9.22 -9.46 22.00
C CYS A 57 8.15 -8.96 21.05
N ASP A 58 8.53 -8.63 19.82
CA ASP A 58 7.58 -8.30 18.77
C ASP A 58 6.56 -9.43 18.70
N HIS A 59 5.28 -9.10 18.90
CA HIS A 59 4.22 -10.07 18.75
C HIS A 59 4.32 -10.69 17.36
N GLY A 60 4.40 -12.02 17.30
CA GLY A 60 4.71 -12.78 16.09
C GLY A 60 4.00 -12.21 14.87
N SER A 61 4.79 -11.78 13.88
CA SER A 61 4.24 -11.28 12.63
C SER A 61 3.61 -12.44 11.86
N ARG A 62 2.57 -12.13 11.08
CA ARG A 62 1.96 -13.12 10.20
C ARG A 62 3.01 -13.62 9.20
N GLN A 63 3.11 -14.94 9.06
CA GLN A 63 4.05 -15.55 8.13
C GLN A 63 3.88 -14.98 6.71
N VAL A 64 5.02 -14.74 6.05
CA VAL A 64 5.05 -14.24 4.69
C VAL A 64 4.57 -15.34 3.75
N VAL A 65 3.48 -15.08 3.04
CA VAL A 65 2.80 -16.06 2.17
C VAL A 65 3.62 -16.43 0.93
N VAL A 66 4.42 -15.50 0.41
CA VAL A 66 5.20 -15.68 -0.83
C VAL A 66 6.67 -15.41 -0.56
N SER A 67 7.54 -16.34 -0.99
CA SER A 67 8.98 -16.23 -0.76
C SER A 67 9.58 -14.96 -1.39
N LYS A 68 10.71 -14.49 -0.84
CA LYS A 68 11.42 -13.31 -1.39
C LYS A 68 11.88 -13.52 -2.84
N ILE A 69 12.33 -14.73 -3.19
CA ILE A 69 12.78 -15.09 -4.54
C ILE A 69 11.59 -15.02 -5.51
N THR A 70 10.46 -15.61 -5.13
CA THR A 70 9.23 -15.57 -5.94
C THR A 70 8.75 -14.14 -6.16
N ASN A 71 8.90 -13.26 -5.17
CA ASN A 71 8.57 -11.84 -5.32
C ASN A 71 9.46 -11.13 -6.35
N ALA A 72 10.76 -11.45 -6.38
CA ALA A 72 11.68 -10.92 -7.39
C ALA A 72 11.31 -11.39 -8.80
N ILE A 73 10.94 -12.66 -8.95
CA ILE A 73 10.48 -13.23 -10.22
C ILE A 73 9.19 -12.55 -10.68
N ILE A 74 8.21 -12.38 -9.79
CA ILE A 74 6.95 -11.69 -10.10
C ILE A 74 7.23 -10.26 -10.58
N ARG A 75 8.12 -9.53 -9.89
CA ARG A 75 8.51 -8.18 -10.30
C ARG A 75 9.11 -8.15 -11.71
N LEU A 76 9.99 -9.10 -12.02
CA LEU A 76 10.60 -9.22 -13.34
C LEU A 76 9.54 -9.54 -14.42
N LYS A 77 8.64 -10.48 -14.14
CA LYS A 77 7.58 -10.90 -15.06
C LYS A 77 6.52 -9.81 -15.31
N PHE A 78 6.23 -8.95 -14.34
CA PHE A 78 5.40 -7.77 -14.59
C PHE A 78 6.12 -6.74 -15.46
N ARG A 79 7.43 -6.50 -15.22
CA ARG A 79 8.22 -5.54 -16.01
C ARG A 79 8.41 -5.96 -17.47
N GLN A 80 8.64 -7.25 -17.71
CA GLN A 80 8.84 -7.80 -19.06
C GLN A 80 7.52 -7.91 -19.85
N GLY A 81 6.37 -7.81 -19.18
CA GLY A 81 5.04 -7.94 -19.80
C GLY A 81 4.39 -9.33 -19.92
N PRO A 82 4.99 -10.49 -19.52
CA PRO A 82 4.27 -11.77 -19.53
C PRO A 82 3.17 -11.87 -18.46
N LEU A 83 3.26 -11.12 -17.36
CA LEU A 83 2.14 -10.96 -16.42
C LEU A 83 1.52 -9.59 -16.63
N ARG A 84 0.23 -9.54 -17.00
CA ARG A 84 -0.48 -8.27 -17.23
C ARG A 84 -1.56 -8.04 -16.19
N THR A 85 -2.21 -9.11 -15.75
CA THR A 85 -3.33 -9.03 -14.81
C THR A 85 -3.03 -9.72 -13.49
N VAL A 86 -3.81 -9.38 -12.46
CA VAL A 86 -3.81 -10.08 -11.17
C VAL A 86 -4.20 -11.55 -11.34
N SER A 87 -5.08 -11.86 -12.31
CA SER A 87 -5.47 -13.25 -12.61
C SER A 87 -4.27 -14.04 -13.15
N ASP A 88 -3.47 -13.46 -14.03
CA ASP A 88 -2.26 -14.11 -14.57
C ASP A 88 -1.27 -14.39 -13.44
N ALA A 89 -1.06 -13.41 -12.56
CA ALA A 89 -0.18 -13.57 -11.40
C ALA A 89 -0.71 -14.64 -10.43
N GLN A 90 -2.02 -14.77 -10.29
CA GLN A 90 -2.63 -15.83 -9.48
C GLN A 90 -2.39 -17.22 -10.09
N LEU A 91 -2.58 -17.37 -11.40
CA LEU A 91 -2.31 -18.63 -12.09
C LEU A 91 -0.82 -19.00 -11.99
N PHE A 92 0.07 -18.02 -12.17
CA PHE A 92 1.51 -18.22 -12.01
C PHE A 92 1.89 -18.67 -10.60
N LEU A 93 1.33 -18.01 -9.57
CA LEU A 93 1.56 -18.41 -8.17
C LEU A 93 1.01 -19.80 -7.87
N ARG A 94 -0.16 -20.16 -8.40
CA ARG A 94 -0.74 -21.50 -8.25
C ARG A 94 0.10 -22.57 -8.94
N PHE A 95 0.64 -22.27 -10.12
CA PHE A 95 1.57 -23.15 -10.83
C PHE A 95 2.83 -23.45 -10.01
N LEU A 96 3.32 -22.46 -9.26
CA LEU A 96 4.43 -22.62 -8.32
C LEU A 96 4.05 -23.31 -6.99
N GLY A 97 2.81 -23.78 -6.83
CA GLY A 97 2.33 -24.48 -5.64
C GLY A 97 1.73 -23.58 -4.55
N TYR A 98 1.58 -22.27 -4.78
CA TYR A 98 0.97 -21.38 -3.79
C TYR A 98 -0.57 -21.42 -3.85
N ASN A 99 -1.20 -21.82 -2.74
CA ASN A 99 -2.66 -21.71 -2.59
C ASN A 99 -3.06 -20.29 -2.16
N ILE A 100 -3.30 -19.41 -3.14
CA ILE A 100 -3.61 -17.99 -2.91
C ILE A 100 -4.89 -17.58 -3.65
N SER A 101 -5.73 -16.79 -2.97
CA SER A 101 -6.93 -16.16 -3.53
C SER A 101 -6.60 -14.91 -4.34
N LYS A 102 -7.44 -14.57 -5.32
CA LYS A 102 -7.25 -13.41 -6.19
C LYS A 102 -7.12 -12.09 -5.41
N LEU A 103 -7.92 -11.93 -4.35
CA LEU A 103 -7.86 -10.76 -3.46
C LEU A 103 -6.53 -10.67 -2.72
N SER A 104 -5.99 -11.80 -2.26
CA SER A 104 -4.68 -11.86 -1.63
C SER A 104 -3.57 -11.51 -2.62
N VAL A 105 -3.63 -12.00 -3.87
CA VAL A 105 -2.68 -11.60 -4.93
C VAL A 105 -2.78 -10.10 -5.19
N LYS A 106 -3.99 -9.52 -5.29
CA LYS A 106 -4.17 -8.07 -5.48
C LYS A 106 -3.49 -7.25 -4.37
N ARG A 107 -3.69 -7.64 -3.10
CA ARG A 107 -3.02 -7.01 -1.95
C ARG A 107 -1.52 -7.20 -1.99
N HIS A 108 -1.06 -8.38 -2.42
CA HIS A 108 0.36 -8.69 -2.56
C HIS A 108 1.04 -7.85 -3.65
N CYS A 109 0.42 -7.70 -4.82
CA CYS A 109 0.89 -6.83 -5.89
C CYS A 109 1.02 -5.37 -5.41
N ARG A 110 0.04 -4.86 -4.65
CA ARG A 110 0.15 -3.51 -4.06
C ARG A 110 1.33 -3.37 -3.10
N LYS A 111 1.64 -4.40 -2.31
CA LYS A 111 2.85 -4.42 -1.45
C LYS A 111 4.15 -4.49 -2.24
N LEU A 112 4.10 -4.93 -3.49
CA LEU A 112 5.24 -4.95 -4.41
C LEU A 112 5.33 -3.68 -5.27
N ASP A 113 4.54 -2.66 -4.92
CA ASP A 113 4.47 -1.35 -5.59
C ASP A 113 3.86 -1.40 -7.00
N PHE A 114 2.99 -2.38 -7.26
CA PHE A 114 2.21 -2.44 -8.49
C PHE A 114 0.82 -1.86 -8.30
N GLU A 115 0.51 -0.84 -9.11
CA GLU A 115 -0.81 -0.24 -9.20
C GLU A 115 -1.53 -0.71 -10.47
N SER A 116 -2.85 -0.85 -10.36
CA SER A 116 -3.70 -1.11 -11.51
C SER A 116 -4.08 0.22 -12.16
N GLY A 117 -3.69 0.40 -13.42
CA GLY A 117 -4.11 1.55 -14.23
C GLY A 117 -4.94 1.11 -15.43
N THR A 118 -5.89 1.94 -15.83
CA THR A 118 -6.53 1.83 -17.14
C THR A 118 -5.58 2.44 -18.16
N LYS A 119 -5.28 1.70 -19.23
CA LYS A 119 -4.48 2.25 -20.32
C LYS A 119 -5.28 3.35 -21.02
N GLU A 120 -4.70 4.54 -21.13
CA GLU A 120 -5.30 5.64 -21.90
C GLU A 120 -5.57 5.19 -23.34
N SER A 121 -6.75 5.56 -23.85
CA SER A 121 -7.07 5.38 -25.26
C SER A 121 -6.12 6.24 -26.10
N LYS A 122 -5.26 5.59 -26.88
CA LYS A 122 -4.37 6.26 -27.82
C LYS A 122 -4.77 5.85 -29.22
N ASN A 123 -4.86 6.83 -30.12
CA ASN A 123 -5.08 6.57 -31.53
C ASN A 123 -3.93 5.71 -32.06
N PHE A 124 -4.27 4.68 -32.83
CA PHE A 124 -3.26 3.86 -33.48
C PHE A 124 -2.47 4.72 -34.47
N ILE A 125 -1.13 4.64 -34.40
CA ILE A 125 -0.24 5.35 -35.32
C ILE A 125 0.63 4.30 -36.01
N SER A 126 0.44 4.16 -37.32
CA SER A 126 1.25 3.27 -38.15
C SER A 126 2.74 3.66 -38.11
N CYS A 127 3.64 2.72 -38.41
CA CYS A 127 5.08 2.96 -38.45
C CYS A 127 5.46 4.11 -39.41
N ILE A 128 4.79 4.19 -40.56
CA ILE A 128 4.98 5.26 -41.54
C ILE A 128 4.59 6.62 -40.94
N SER A 129 3.41 6.72 -40.31
CA SER A 129 2.95 7.95 -39.68
C SER A 129 3.84 8.37 -38.50
N GLN A 130 4.41 7.42 -37.75
CA GLN A 130 5.41 7.71 -36.72
C GLN A 130 6.67 8.33 -37.31
N LYS A 131 7.20 7.78 -38.41
CA LYS A 131 8.37 8.33 -39.10
C LYS A 131 8.10 9.75 -39.63
N LYS A 132 6.96 9.98 -40.26
CA LYS A 132 6.54 11.31 -40.75
C LYS A 132 6.45 12.32 -39.62
N ARG A 133 5.81 11.96 -38.49
CA ARG A 133 5.71 12.84 -37.30
C ARG A 133 7.08 13.16 -36.71
N ARG A 134 7.99 12.18 -36.60
CA ARG A 134 9.35 12.42 -36.10
C ARG A 134 10.15 13.35 -37.02
N LYS A 135 10.05 13.14 -38.35
CA LYS A 135 10.69 14.00 -39.34
C LYS A 135 10.16 15.43 -39.24
N TRP A 136 8.84 15.60 -39.24
CA TRP A 136 8.19 16.91 -39.10
C TRP A 136 8.57 17.63 -37.80
N TYR A 137 8.75 16.92 -36.68
CA TYR A 137 9.21 17.51 -35.43
C TYR A 137 10.67 17.98 -35.50
N ARG A 138 11.54 17.23 -36.17
CA ARG A 138 12.96 17.60 -36.35
C ARG A 138 13.12 18.78 -37.29
N ASP A 139 12.33 18.84 -38.36
CA ASP A 139 12.49 19.80 -39.45
C ASP A 139 11.78 21.15 -39.15
N LYS A 140 11.11 21.29 -38.00
CA LYS A 140 10.28 22.46 -37.69
C LYS A 140 11.09 23.63 -37.10
N PRO A 141 10.96 24.85 -37.64
CA PRO A 141 11.58 26.06 -37.07
C PRO A 141 10.92 26.54 -35.77
N SER A 142 9.75 26.00 -35.43
CA SER A 142 8.93 26.38 -34.26
C SER A 142 9.52 25.92 -32.92
N HIS A 143 10.84 25.84 -32.78
CA HIS A 143 11.50 25.76 -31.48
C HIS A 143 11.97 27.14 -30.99
N THR A 144 11.94 28.15 -31.86
CA THR A 144 12.25 29.55 -31.52
C THR A 144 10.97 30.33 -31.24
N ILE A 145 11.02 31.26 -30.28
CA ILE A 145 9.88 32.09 -29.85
C ILE A 145 9.23 32.83 -31.03
N GLU A 146 10.03 33.40 -31.93
CA GLU A 146 9.54 34.08 -33.13
C GLU A 146 8.82 33.14 -34.11
N GLY A 147 9.22 31.88 -34.17
CA GLY A 147 8.56 30.85 -34.98
C GLY A 147 7.20 30.43 -34.44
N TRP A 148 6.91 30.65 -33.15
CA TRP A 148 5.57 30.42 -32.58
C TRP A 148 4.63 31.59 -32.84
N LYS A 149 5.14 32.83 -32.84
CA LYS A 149 4.34 34.04 -33.08
C LYS A 149 3.71 34.08 -34.48
N SER A 150 4.28 33.37 -35.44
CA SER A 150 3.79 33.31 -36.82
C SER A 150 2.84 32.13 -37.11
N ILE A 151 2.58 31.25 -36.14
CA ILE A 151 1.75 30.06 -36.36
C ILE A 151 0.33 30.29 -35.86
N ILE A 152 -0.64 30.15 -36.76
CA ILE A 152 -2.07 30.11 -36.44
C ILE A 152 -2.53 28.66 -36.58
N PHE A 153 -3.11 28.10 -35.51
CA PHE A 153 -3.71 26.76 -35.54
C PHE A 153 -5.22 26.88 -35.72
N SER A 154 -5.77 26.16 -36.70
CA SER A 154 -7.20 25.90 -36.81
C SER A 154 -7.45 24.40 -36.68
N ASN A 155 -8.50 24.03 -35.96
CA ASN A 155 -8.97 22.66 -35.89
C ASN A 155 -10.49 22.66 -35.92
N GLU A 156 -11.07 21.90 -36.84
CA GLU A 156 -12.51 21.70 -36.90
C GLU A 156 -12.89 20.64 -35.87
N LYS A 157 -13.84 21.00 -34.99
CA LYS A 157 -14.43 20.06 -34.04
C LYS A 157 -15.92 19.99 -34.31
N ASN A 158 -16.41 18.79 -34.63
CA ASN A 158 -17.85 18.56 -34.72
C ASN A 158 -18.48 18.73 -33.33
N MET A 159 -19.32 19.74 -33.20
CA MET A 159 -20.15 19.97 -32.02
C MET A 159 -21.49 19.28 -32.27
N ASN A 160 -21.69 18.10 -31.70
CA ASN A 160 -22.97 17.43 -31.79
C ASN A 160 -23.98 18.15 -30.87
N ALA A 161 -25.07 18.66 -31.44
CA ALA A 161 -26.11 19.44 -30.72
C ALA A 161 -27.01 18.61 -29.78
N MET A 162 -26.75 17.31 -29.62
CA MET A 162 -27.59 16.37 -28.86
C MET A 162 -26.89 15.95 -27.56
N SER A 163 -26.85 16.85 -26.57
CA SER A 163 -26.63 16.51 -25.14
C SER A 163 -26.95 17.69 -24.23
N ALA A 164 -28.14 18.28 -24.41
CA ALA A 164 -28.75 19.17 -23.42
C ALA A 164 -29.92 18.51 -22.67
N ASP A 165 -30.60 17.53 -23.28
CA ASP A 165 -31.82 16.93 -22.71
C ASP A 165 -31.68 15.40 -22.56
N SER A 166 -30.96 14.96 -21.53
CA SER A 166 -31.02 13.62 -20.89
C SER A 166 -29.87 13.50 -19.88
N ILE A 167 -30.02 13.34 -18.58
CA ILE A 167 -31.03 12.69 -17.74
C ILE A 167 -30.82 13.16 -16.27
N HIS A 168 -31.95 13.30 -15.57
CA HIS A 168 -32.12 13.39 -14.11
C HIS A 168 -31.71 12.10 -13.37
#